data_AF-A4HBL9-F1
#
_entry.id   AF-A4HBL9-F1
#
_cell.length_a   1.000
_cell.length_b   1.000
_cell.length_c   1.000
_cell.angle_alpha   90.00
_cell.angle_beta   90.00
_cell.angle_gamma   90.00
#
_symmetry.space_group_name_H-M   'P 1'
#
loop_
_entity.id
_entity.type
_entity.pdbx_description
1 polymer ?
#
loop_
_entity_poly.entity_id
_entity_poly.type
_entity_poly.pdbx_seq_one_letter_code
_entity_poly.pdbx_strand_id
1 'polypeptide(L)'
;MSAAPDDKKAKAMSGTSVVKLMPHEYLHVEDTNTCEVLTLVGPITYTLYDHHRKLHKTPQPCVVVPPRHFVKVKNPMHAVLASFTDNADAPPAHTLLRSSPGSITGLATLRYSRWKMPYGSSELRFSNESPFPLLPDETIDEPSVMPLLTASEALTLEALAPHDVTDPVTGTTVRRAAQECFLFKGPGLYTPRLDERIVSKVTGVRVSPLQVCYVSAKYDFVDDDGVPRVAGEQWVVQAHGIFFAHPAVTLEIRDAYVLASTEALTFISYKAFYDEKLQVAREAQKPYLISYADTKDGMYLPRPHETFQGRRKQVHLSATQYCVVINPVGADGTARLQQAEVRVGKQSFMLQPGEFCTQPLTALVLREDEALLHIALQTYTEADGTVREGGSRWLVYGPRQYIPPVYARVVERRHIIMTNENCGVYVRNIHTGQVRSVFDAQHRDVFVQASSLKSGIAMRHTPNRPPLELSCRGPFHLQ
;
A
#
# COMPACT_ATOMS: atom_id res chain seq x y z
N MET A 1 -64.14 -91.65 0.88
CA MET A 1 -65.31 -91.28 1.73
C MET A 1 -64.85 -91.50 3.16
N SER A 2 -64.76 -90.56 4.09
CA SER A 2 -65.50 -89.32 4.36
C SER A 2 -64.57 -88.40 5.18
N ALA A 3 -64.43 -87.13 4.79
CA ALA A 3 -65.08 -85.96 5.37
C ALA A 3 -64.37 -85.40 6.63
N ALA A 4 -63.86 -84.18 6.47
CA ALA A 4 -63.07 -83.37 7.40
C ALA A 4 -63.85 -82.93 8.65
N PRO A 5 -63.16 -82.57 9.75
CA PRO A 5 -63.76 -81.75 10.79
C PRO A 5 -63.61 -80.25 10.47
N ASP A 6 -64.68 -79.53 10.77
CA ASP A 6 -64.83 -78.08 10.75
C ASP A 6 -63.70 -77.32 11.45
N ASP A 7 -62.92 -76.55 10.68
CA ASP A 7 -62.18 -75.41 11.22
C ASP A 7 -62.99 -74.12 10.99
N LYS A 8 -63.78 -73.77 12.00
CA LYS A 8 -64.35 -72.43 12.15
C LYS A 8 -63.19 -71.43 12.25
N LYS A 9 -62.86 -70.80 11.12
CA LYS A 9 -62.05 -69.58 11.06
C LYS A 9 -62.67 -68.51 11.97
N ALA A 10 -62.10 -68.36 13.17
CA ALA A 10 -62.29 -67.19 13.99
C ALA A 10 -61.79 -65.97 13.22
N LYS A 11 -62.74 -65.17 12.73
CA LYS A 11 -62.49 -63.84 12.16
C LYS A 11 -61.88 -62.98 13.27
N ALA A 12 -60.57 -62.78 13.22
CA ALA A 12 -59.87 -61.86 14.12
C ALA A 12 -60.51 -60.47 13.99
N MET A 13 -61.12 -60.00 15.08
CA MET A 13 -61.54 -58.61 15.24
C MET A 13 -60.32 -57.72 15.04
N SER A 14 -60.41 -56.78 14.10
CA SER A 14 -59.41 -55.76 13.86
C SER A 14 -59.32 -54.85 15.08
N GLY A 15 -58.23 -55.00 15.83
CA GLY A 15 -58.00 -54.27 17.07
C GLY A 15 -57.56 -52.84 16.79
N THR A 16 -58.30 -51.88 17.31
CA THR A 16 -57.92 -50.46 17.36
C THR A 16 -56.58 -50.34 18.10
N SER A 17 -55.54 -49.85 17.43
CA SER A 17 -54.19 -49.76 17.99
C SER A 17 -53.89 -48.33 18.42
N VAL A 18 -53.56 -48.10 19.68
CA VAL A 18 -53.24 -46.76 20.20
C VAL A 18 -51.73 -46.52 20.08
N VAL A 19 -51.36 -45.40 19.46
CA VAL A 19 -49.97 -44.90 19.40
C VAL A 19 -49.81 -43.77 20.39
N LYS A 20 -48.79 -43.87 21.25
CA LYS A 20 -48.38 -42.80 22.15
C LYS A 20 -46.99 -42.33 21.72
N LEU A 21 -46.88 -41.06 21.35
CA LEU A 21 -45.62 -40.41 21.00
C LEU A 21 -45.15 -39.56 22.17
N MET A 22 -43.88 -39.70 22.53
CA MET A 22 -43.24 -38.88 23.56
C MET A 22 -42.86 -37.49 23.01
N PRO A 23 -42.53 -36.50 23.85
CA PRO A 23 -42.01 -35.22 23.37
C PRO A 23 -40.81 -35.43 22.43
N HIS A 24 -40.77 -34.67 21.33
CA HIS A 24 -39.73 -34.75 20.30
C HIS A 24 -39.65 -36.09 19.55
N GLU A 25 -40.72 -36.86 19.52
CA GLU A 25 -40.88 -37.98 18.60
C GLU A 25 -41.92 -37.65 17.53
N TYR A 26 -41.76 -38.24 16.35
CA TYR A 26 -42.76 -38.18 15.29
C TYR A 26 -42.99 -39.55 14.64
N LEU A 27 -44.15 -39.72 14.01
CA LEU A 27 -44.52 -40.91 13.27
C LEU A 27 -45.34 -40.54 12.04
N HIS A 28 -44.98 -41.10 10.89
CA HIS A 28 -45.80 -41.04 9.68
C HIS A 28 -46.81 -42.20 9.64
N VAL A 29 -48.06 -41.85 9.39
CA VAL A 29 -49.20 -42.77 9.26
C VAL A 29 -49.87 -42.48 7.92
N GLU A 30 -49.99 -43.50 7.10
CA GLU A 30 -50.69 -43.43 5.82
C GLU A 30 -52.13 -43.93 6.00
N ASP A 31 -53.09 -43.20 5.46
CA ASP A 31 -54.47 -43.67 5.31
C ASP A 31 -54.57 -44.44 3.99
N THR A 32 -54.85 -45.74 4.05
CA THR A 32 -54.95 -46.61 2.87
C THR A 32 -56.17 -46.33 2.00
N ASN A 33 -57.18 -45.60 2.52
CA ASN A 33 -58.36 -45.24 1.75
C ASN A 33 -58.10 -44.00 0.87
N THR A 34 -57.35 -43.04 1.39
CA THR A 34 -57.08 -41.75 0.73
C THR A 34 -55.67 -41.66 0.15
N CYS A 35 -54.78 -42.60 0.52
CA CYS A 35 -53.34 -42.57 0.27
C CYS A 35 -52.64 -41.33 0.84
N GLU A 36 -53.28 -40.59 1.76
CA GLU A 36 -52.69 -39.43 2.40
C GLU A 36 -51.76 -39.83 3.54
N VAL A 37 -50.61 -39.16 3.63
CA VAL A 37 -49.65 -39.37 4.72
C VAL A 37 -49.78 -38.27 5.78
N LEU A 38 -50.12 -38.70 6.98
CA LEU A 38 -50.26 -37.91 8.19
C LEU A 38 -49.00 -38.00 9.05
N THR A 39 -48.43 -36.86 9.42
CA THR A 39 -47.31 -36.76 10.38
C THR A 39 -47.84 -36.44 11.76
N LEU A 40 -47.70 -37.38 12.69
CA LEU A 40 -48.01 -37.20 14.10
C LEU A 40 -46.76 -36.73 14.83
N VAL A 41 -46.84 -35.66 15.62
CA VAL A 41 -45.72 -35.12 16.42
C VAL A 41 -46.11 -35.14 17.89
N GLY A 42 -45.26 -35.75 18.71
CA GLY A 42 -45.46 -35.86 20.15
C GLY A 42 -45.23 -34.55 20.92
N PRO A 43 -45.79 -34.42 22.13
CA PRO A 43 -46.51 -35.45 22.88
C PRO A 43 -47.98 -35.60 22.43
N ILE A 44 -48.35 -36.79 21.95
CA ILE A 44 -49.73 -37.07 21.49
C ILE A 44 -50.06 -38.55 21.67
N THR A 45 -51.31 -38.83 22.05
CA THR A 45 -51.89 -40.17 21.98
C THR A 45 -52.88 -40.19 20.84
N TYR A 46 -52.62 -41.00 19.81
CA TYR A 46 -53.44 -41.10 18.61
C TYR A 46 -53.95 -42.52 18.41
N THR A 47 -55.24 -42.66 18.11
CA THR A 47 -55.88 -43.96 17.89
C THR A 47 -55.82 -44.30 16.41
N LEU A 48 -55.19 -45.43 16.05
CA LEU A 48 -55.15 -45.93 14.68
C LEU A 48 -56.38 -46.79 14.40
N TYR A 49 -56.97 -46.56 13.24
CA TYR A 49 -58.07 -47.35 12.67
C TYR A 49 -57.52 -48.37 11.67
N ASP A 50 -58.38 -49.26 11.18
CA ASP A 50 -58.00 -50.35 10.28
C ASP A 50 -57.38 -49.88 8.95
N HIS A 51 -57.80 -48.70 8.48
CA HIS A 51 -57.25 -48.08 7.27
C HIS A 51 -55.96 -47.29 7.53
N HIS A 52 -55.48 -47.19 8.77
CA HIS A 52 -54.23 -46.51 9.08
C HIS A 52 -53.05 -47.47 9.09
N ARG A 53 -52.07 -47.21 8.23
CA ARG A 53 -50.80 -47.94 8.13
C ARG A 53 -49.65 -47.09 8.67
N LYS A 54 -48.90 -47.60 9.66
CA LYS A 54 -47.66 -46.95 10.12
C LYS A 54 -46.58 -47.11 9.03
N LEU A 55 -45.92 -46.02 8.65
CA LEU A 55 -44.81 -46.08 7.70
C LEU A 55 -43.48 -46.42 8.38
N HIS A 56 -43.32 -46.08 9.67
CA HIS A 56 -42.15 -46.45 10.46
C HIS A 56 -42.47 -47.58 11.42
N LYS A 57 -41.49 -48.47 11.65
CA LYS A 57 -41.61 -49.56 12.64
C LYS A 57 -41.67 -49.03 14.08
N THR A 58 -40.90 -47.96 14.35
CA THR A 58 -40.81 -47.29 15.65
C THR A 58 -41.00 -45.77 15.46
N PRO A 59 -41.48 -45.05 16.49
CA PRO A 59 -41.40 -43.58 16.51
C PRO A 59 -39.99 -43.11 16.19
N GLN A 60 -39.88 -42.05 15.40
CA GLN A 60 -38.63 -41.45 14.98
C GLN A 60 -38.34 -40.21 15.85
N PRO A 61 -37.08 -39.96 16.25
CA PRO A 61 -36.73 -38.74 16.96
C PRO A 61 -36.79 -37.53 16.02
N CYS A 62 -37.34 -36.41 16.49
CA CYS A 62 -37.24 -35.14 15.80
C CYS A 62 -35.77 -34.74 15.63
N VAL A 63 -35.48 -34.04 14.54
CA VAL A 63 -34.16 -33.50 14.25
C VAL A 63 -33.84 -32.41 15.25
N VAL A 64 -32.74 -32.59 15.97
CA VAL A 64 -32.20 -31.59 16.90
C VAL A 64 -30.96 -30.98 16.26
N VAL A 65 -31.04 -29.70 15.91
CA VAL A 65 -29.89 -28.94 15.41
C VAL A 65 -29.19 -28.28 16.61
N PRO A 66 -27.93 -28.64 16.93
CA PRO A 66 -27.22 -28.03 18.05
C PRO A 66 -26.99 -26.52 17.85
N PRO A 67 -26.77 -25.74 18.91
CA PRO A 67 -26.40 -24.33 18.77
C PRO A 67 -25.20 -24.14 17.84
N ARG A 68 -25.23 -23.09 17.01
CA ARG A 68 -24.19 -22.79 16.01
C ARG A 68 -24.01 -23.85 14.90
N HIS A 69 -24.97 -24.75 14.73
CA HIS A 69 -25.01 -25.69 13.63
C HIS A 69 -26.17 -25.39 12.69
N PHE A 70 -26.10 -25.96 11.50
CA PHE A 70 -27.16 -25.99 10.52
C PHE A 70 -27.22 -27.38 9.88
N VAL A 71 -28.38 -27.72 9.32
CA VAL A 71 -28.56 -28.94 8.52
C VAL A 71 -29.14 -28.56 7.17
N LYS A 72 -28.71 -29.27 6.12
CA LYS A 72 -29.31 -29.16 4.79
C LYS A 72 -30.43 -30.17 4.67
N VAL A 73 -31.66 -29.68 4.48
CA VAL A 73 -32.85 -30.49 4.22
C VAL A 73 -33.07 -30.55 2.73
N LYS A 74 -33.17 -31.75 2.16
CA LYS A 74 -33.51 -32.00 0.76
C LYS A 74 -35.01 -32.24 0.65
N ASN A 75 -35.60 -31.73 -0.43
CA ASN A 75 -37.04 -31.75 -0.69
C ASN A 75 -37.90 -31.10 0.41
N PRO A 76 -37.55 -29.89 0.89
CA PRO A 76 -38.23 -29.25 2.00
C PRO A 76 -39.71 -28.97 1.69
N MET A 77 -40.52 -29.00 2.74
CA MET A 77 -41.93 -28.67 2.69
C MET A 77 -42.23 -27.48 3.60
N HIS A 78 -43.13 -26.58 3.16
CA HIS A 78 -43.46 -25.36 3.90
C HIS A 78 -44.92 -25.34 4.33
N ALA A 79 -45.18 -24.70 5.47
CA ALA A 79 -46.54 -24.51 5.96
C ALA A 79 -47.37 -23.67 4.97
N VAL A 80 -48.61 -24.08 4.75
CA VAL A 80 -49.56 -23.43 3.85
C VAL A 80 -50.85 -23.12 4.61
N LEU A 81 -51.46 -21.98 4.29
CA LEU A 81 -52.75 -21.57 4.86
C LEU A 81 -53.88 -22.45 4.28
N ALA A 82 -54.88 -22.76 5.12
CA ALA A 82 -55.99 -23.64 4.74
C ALA A 82 -56.78 -23.14 3.50
N SER A 83 -56.82 -21.84 3.24
CA SER A 83 -57.51 -21.26 2.08
C SER A 83 -56.85 -21.57 0.73
N PHE A 84 -55.60 -22.06 0.71
CA PHE A 84 -54.89 -22.38 -0.53
C PHE A 84 -55.15 -23.80 -1.04
N THR A 85 -55.74 -24.68 -0.22
CA THR A 85 -55.98 -26.09 -0.58
C THR A 85 -57.33 -26.34 -1.23
N ASP A 86 -58.20 -25.32 -1.33
CA ASP A 86 -59.55 -25.47 -1.88
C ASP A 86 -59.61 -25.33 -3.42
N ASN A 87 -58.50 -24.98 -4.06
CA ASN A 87 -58.40 -24.93 -5.53
C ASN A 87 -58.07 -26.32 -6.08
N ALA A 88 -58.78 -26.77 -7.11
CA ALA A 88 -58.58 -28.08 -7.73
C ALA A 88 -57.16 -28.29 -8.30
N ASP A 89 -56.44 -27.21 -8.60
CA ASP A 89 -55.04 -27.21 -9.08
C ASP A 89 -54.00 -27.09 -7.94
N ALA A 90 -54.43 -27.11 -6.68
CA ALA A 90 -53.53 -27.01 -5.55
C ALA A 90 -52.65 -28.27 -5.43
N PRO A 91 -51.34 -28.12 -5.19
CA PRO A 91 -50.43 -29.24 -5.03
C PRO A 91 -50.78 -30.04 -3.77
N PRO A 92 -50.41 -31.33 -3.73
CA PRO A 92 -50.69 -32.17 -2.57
C PRO A 92 -50.16 -31.52 -1.29
N ALA A 93 -51.02 -31.47 -0.29
CA ALA A 93 -50.72 -30.95 1.03
C ALA A 93 -50.63 -32.11 2.02
N HIS A 94 -49.50 -32.21 2.72
CA HIS A 94 -49.30 -33.15 3.79
C HIS A 94 -49.80 -32.58 5.11
N THR A 95 -50.35 -33.45 5.93
CA THR A 95 -50.94 -33.06 7.20
C THR A 95 -49.99 -33.35 8.33
N LEU A 96 -49.76 -32.36 9.19
CA LEU A 96 -49.08 -32.54 10.46
C LEU A 96 -50.04 -32.28 11.61
N LEU A 97 -50.14 -33.23 12.54
CA LEU A 97 -50.87 -33.09 13.80
C LEU A 97 -49.89 -33.00 14.96
N ARG A 98 -50.07 -31.98 15.79
CA ARG A 98 -49.30 -31.77 17.02
C ARG A 98 -50.21 -31.33 18.16
N SER A 99 -49.80 -31.59 19.40
CA SER A 99 -50.47 -31.00 20.56
C SER A 99 -50.45 -29.47 20.50
N SER A 100 -51.60 -28.85 20.73
CA SER A 100 -51.72 -27.40 20.83
C SER A 100 -52.64 -27.04 22.00
N PRO A 101 -52.10 -26.45 23.08
CA PRO A 101 -52.90 -26.03 24.23
C PRO A 101 -54.01 -25.02 23.92
N GLY A 102 -53.88 -24.29 22.80
CA GLY A 102 -54.85 -23.28 22.36
C GLY A 102 -55.92 -23.79 21.39
N SER A 103 -55.92 -25.08 21.04
CA SER A 103 -56.93 -25.67 20.14
C SER A 103 -58.07 -26.30 20.93
N ILE A 104 -59.30 -26.18 20.42
CA ILE A 104 -60.52 -26.78 21.02
C ILE A 104 -60.39 -28.31 21.14
N THR A 105 -59.72 -28.95 20.19
CA THR A 105 -59.48 -30.40 20.19
C THR A 105 -58.22 -30.81 20.95
N GLY A 106 -57.47 -29.85 21.51
CA GLY A 106 -56.14 -30.06 22.06
C GLY A 106 -55.06 -30.34 20.99
N LEU A 107 -55.43 -30.35 19.71
CA LEU A 107 -54.57 -30.65 18.57
C LEU A 107 -54.58 -29.50 17.57
N ALA A 108 -53.40 -29.12 17.07
CA ALA A 108 -53.27 -28.26 15.90
C ALA A 108 -53.01 -29.11 14.66
N THR A 109 -53.79 -28.83 13.62
CA THR A 109 -53.59 -29.36 12.27
C THR A 109 -52.84 -28.31 11.45
N LEU A 110 -51.62 -28.63 11.05
CA LEU A 110 -50.82 -27.82 10.16
C LEU A 110 -50.77 -28.51 8.80
N ARG A 111 -50.93 -27.75 7.72
CA ARG A 111 -50.79 -28.24 6.35
C ARG A 111 -49.46 -27.78 5.80
N TYR A 112 -48.73 -28.71 5.21
CA TYR A 112 -47.46 -28.45 4.55
C TYR A 112 -47.59 -28.80 3.09
N SER A 113 -47.01 -28.00 2.21
CA SER A 113 -46.95 -28.33 0.79
C SER A 113 -45.60 -27.97 0.22
N ARG A 114 -45.26 -28.66 -0.86
CA ARG A 114 -44.09 -28.42 -1.69
C ARG A 114 -44.31 -27.30 -2.71
N TRP A 115 -45.50 -26.68 -2.77
CA TRP A 115 -45.85 -25.65 -3.78
C TRP A 115 -44.76 -24.64 -4.11
N LYS A 116 -44.04 -24.15 -3.08
CA LYS A 116 -43.03 -23.11 -3.23
C LYS A 116 -41.69 -23.61 -3.78
N MET A 117 -41.39 -24.91 -3.66
CA MET A 117 -40.06 -25.46 -3.90
C MET A 117 -40.12 -26.71 -4.78
N PRO A 118 -39.50 -26.73 -5.97
CA PRO A 118 -39.55 -27.90 -6.85
C PRO A 118 -38.85 -29.13 -6.23
N TYR A 119 -39.13 -30.32 -6.76
CA TYR A 119 -38.42 -31.54 -6.37
C TYR A 119 -36.91 -31.39 -6.60
N GLY A 120 -36.08 -31.89 -5.69
CA GLY A 120 -34.63 -31.76 -5.75
C GLY A 120 -34.09 -30.45 -5.18
N SER A 121 -34.98 -29.55 -4.72
CA SER A 121 -34.58 -28.36 -3.96
C SER A 121 -34.00 -28.71 -2.59
N SER A 122 -33.32 -27.75 -1.99
CA SER A 122 -32.80 -27.86 -0.63
C SER A 122 -33.06 -26.58 0.15
N GLU A 123 -33.08 -26.69 1.47
CA GLU A 123 -33.20 -25.60 2.43
C GLU A 123 -32.16 -25.81 3.55
N LEU A 124 -31.69 -24.73 4.17
CA LEU A 124 -30.87 -24.80 5.37
C LEU A 124 -31.76 -24.50 6.58
N ARG A 125 -31.80 -25.40 7.56
CA ARG A 125 -32.49 -25.18 8.84
C ARG A 125 -31.47 -25.02 9.95
N PHE A 126 -31.74 -24.10 10.87
CA PHE A 126 -30.82 -23.71 11.96
C PHE A 126 -31.35 -24.11 13.34
N SER A 127 -30.55 -23.86 14.38
CA SER A 127 -30.89 -24.21 15.77
C SER A 127 -32.15 -23.54 16.33
N ASN A 128 -32.60 -22.42 15.76
CA ASN A 128 -33.84 -21.72 16.17
C ASN A 128 -35.12 -22.47 15.74
N GLU A 129 -35.04 -23.28 14.70
CA GLU A 129 -36.15 -24.11 14.20
C GLU A 129 -36.17 -25.50 14.87
N SER A 130 -35.12 -25.82 15.62
CA SER A 130 -34.98 -27.07 16.36
C SER A 130 -35.87 -27.10 17.61
N PRO A 131 -36.48 -28.25 17.96
CA PRO A 131 -36.51 -29.51 17.21
C PRO A 131 -37.69 -29.59 16.23
N PHE A 132 -37.48 -30.24 15.08
CA PHE A 132 -38.51 -30.39 14.05
C PHE A 132 -38.60 -31.84 13.52
N PRO A 133 -39.79 -32.33 13.15
CA PRO A 133 -39.94 -33.62 12.49
C PRO A 133 -39.50 -33.53 11.03
N LEU A 134 -39.09 -34.66 10.44
CA LEU A 134 -39.01 -34.75 8.98
C LEU A 134 -40.39 -35.03 8.43
N LEU A 135 -40.80 -34.23 7.45
CA LEU A 135 -42.02 -34.49 6.69
C LEU A 135 -41.77 -35.63 5.68
N PRO A 136 -42.83 -36.26 5.14
CA PRO A 136 -42.65 -37.27 4.11
C PRO A 136 -41.77 -36.77 2.96
N ASP A 137 -40.85 -37.62 2.50
CA ASP A 137 -39.82 -37.36 1.48
C ASP A 137 -38.72 -36.33 1.84
N GLU A 138 -38.80 -35.68 3.00
CA GLU A 138 -37.68 -34.85 3.50
C GLU A 138 -36.53 -35.76 3.95
N THR A 139 -35.32 -35.41 3.53
CA THR A 139 -34.09 -36.07 4.01
C THR A 139 -33.10 -35.01 4.46
N ILE A 140 -32.23 -35.35 5.40
CA ILE A 140 -31.22 -34.41 5.92
C ILE A 140 -29.81 -34.94 5.73
N ASP A 141 -28.89 -34.00 5.56
CA ASP A 141 -27.47 -34.26 5.69
C ASP A 141 -27.04 -34.11 7.16
N GLU A 142 -25.81 -34.53 7.48
CA GLU A 142 -25.26 -34.41 8.84
C GLU A 142 -25.15 -32.94 9.30
N PRO A 143 -25.39 -32.64 10.59
CA PRO A 143 -25.24 -31.29 11.13
C PRO A 143 -23.83 -30.72 10.90
N SER A 144 -23.78 -29.55 10.27
CA SER A 144 -22.56 -28.84 9.97
C SER A 144 -22.39 -27.61 10.88
N VAL A 145 -21.16 -27.33 11.31
CA VAL A 145 -20.84 -26.19 12.17
C VAL A 145 -20.80 -24.91 11.34
N MET A 146 -21.41 -23.84 11.85
CA MET A 146 -21.29 -22.50 11.27
C MET A 146 -19.91 -21.89 11.56
N PRO A 147 -19.19 -21.35 10.55
CA PRO A 147 -17.90 -20.73 10.74
C PRO A 147 -17.94 -19.50 11.68
N LEU A 148 -17.15 -19.54 12.74
CA LEU A 148 -16.91 -18.41 13.63
C LEU A 148 -15.60 -17.73 13.26
N LEU A 149 -15.64 -16.41 13.04
CA LEU A 149 -14.49 -15.61 12.65
C LEU A 149 -14.09 -14.63 13.75
N THR A 150 -12.78 -14.54 13.97
CA THR A 150 -12.17 -13.48 14.79
C THR A 150 -12.07 -12.17 14.00
N ALA A 151 -11.73 -11.06 14.68
CA ALA A 151 -11.55 -9.75 14.03
C ALA A 151 -10.41 -9.72 12.98
N SER A 152 -9.50 -10.70 13.02
CA SER A 152 -8.40 -10.84 12.05
C SER A 152 -8.69 -11.80 10.90
N GLU A 153 -9.88 -12.42 10.88
CA GLU A 153 -10.22 -13.45 9.91
C GLU A 153 -11.41 -13.02 9.06
N ALA A 154 -11.39 -13.44 7.80
CA ALA A 154 -12.47 -13.26 6.84
C ALA A 154 -12.69 -14.55 6.05
N LEU A 155 -13.88 -14.71 5.47
CA LEU A 155 -14.16 -15.73 4.47
C LEU A 155 -14.25 -15.08 3.10
N THR A 156 -13.62 -15.69 2.11
CA THR A 156 -13.90 -15.41 0.70
C THR A 156 -15.11 -16.24 0.29
N LEU A 157 -16.17 -15.55 -0.12
CA LEU A 157 -17.42 -16.13 -0.56
C LEU A 157 -17.58 -15.89 -2.05
N GLU A 158 -18.18 -16.86 -2.74
CA GLU A 158 -18.59 -16.75 -4.14
C GLU A 158 -20.11 -16.86 -4.21
N ALA A 159 -20.74 -15.87 -4.84
CA ALA A 159 -22.18 -15.89 -5.09
C ALA A 159 -22.52 -16.89 -6.21
N LEU A 160 -23.30 -17.92 -5.93
CA LEU A 160 -23.77 -18.89 -6.93
C LEU A 160 -24.94 -18.36 -7.75
N ALA A 161 -25.76 -17.49 -7.16
CA ALA A 161 -26.89 -16.82 -7.79
C ALA A 161 -26.97 -15.35 -7.33
N PRO A 162 -27.63 -14.45 -8.09
CA PRO A 162 -27.74 -13.05 -7.68
C PRO A 162 -28.63 -12.90 -6.44
N HIS A 163 -28.08 -12.31 -5.37
CA HIS A 163 -28.77 -12.17 -4.09
C HIS A 163 -28.32 -10.92 -3.35
N ASP A 164 -29.10 -10.57 -2.31
CA ASP A 164 -28.79 -9.43 -1.45
C ASP A 164 -28.09 -9.94 -0.19
N VAL A 165 -26.94 -9.34 0.11
CA VAL A 165 -26.15 -9.60 1.31
C VAL A 165 -26.23 -8.37 2.19
N THR A 166 -26.85 -8.52 3.36
CA THR A 166 -26.83 -7.50 4.40
C THR A 166 -25.68 -7.76 5.35
N ASP A 167 -24.78 -6.80 5.50
CA ASP A 167 -23.73 -6.85 6.50
C ASP A 167 -24.37 -6.75 7.91
N PRO A 168 -24.16 -7.74 8.79
CA PRO A 168 -24.76 -7.75 10.13
C PRO A 168 -24.27 -6.61 11.03
N VAL A 169 -23.12 -6.01 10.74
CA VAL A 169 -22.53 -4.93 11.53
C VAL A 169 -23.00 -3.57 11.03
N THR A 170 -22.90 -3.32 9.72
CA THR A 170 -23.23 -2.01 9.14
C THR A 170 -24.70 -1.87 8.77
N GLY A 171 -25.43 -2.98 8.62
CA GLY A 171 -26.80 -3.00 8.11
C GLY A 171 -26.89 -2.67 6.61
N THR A 172 -25.75 -2.53 5.93
CA THR A 172 -25.70 -2.18 4.50
C THR A 172 -26.04 -3.40 3.67
N THR A 173 -27.03 -3.28 2.80
CA THR A 173 -27.40 -4.34 1.86
C THR A 173 -26.74 -4.10 0.52
N VAL A 174 -25.96 -5.06 0.06
CA VAL A 174 -25.28 -5.04 -1.23
C VAL A 174 -25.85 -6.15 -2.11
N ARG A 175 -26.24 -5.80 -3.34
CA ARG A 175 -26.63 -6.76 -4.37
C ARG A 175 -25.37 -7.42 -4.93
N ARG A 176 -25.26 -8.74 -4.80
CA ARG A 176 -24.18 -9.54 -5.39
C ARG A 176 -24.64 -10.16 -6.70
N ALA A 177 -23.78 -10.10 -7.71
CA ALA A 177 -23.97 -10.77 -8.98
C ALA A 177 -23.56 -12.25 -8.90
N ALA A 178 -24.06 -13.09 -9.81
CA ALA A 178 -23.60 -14.48 -9.88
C ALA A 178 -22.11 -14.54 -10.23
N GLN A 179 -21.40 -15.49 -9.63
CA GLN A 179 -19.95 -15.73 -9.69
C GLN A 179 -19.08 -14.62 -9.08
N GLU A 180 -19.68 -13.59 -8.49
CA GLU A 180 -18.94 -12.54 -7.79
C GLU A 180 -18.28 -13.10 -6.53
N CYS A 181 -16.99 -12.78 -6.33
CA CYS A 181 -16.25 -13.14 -5.13
C CYS A 181 -16.12 -11.94 -4.20
N PHE A 182 -16.55 -12.07 -2.94
CA PHE A 182 -16.56 -11.01 -1.94
C PHE A 182 -16.10 -11.54 -0.57
N LEU A 183 -15.96 -10.63 0.40
CA LEU A 183 -15.49 -10.97 1.75
C LEU A 183 -16.62 -10.87 2.77
N PHE A 184 -16.71 -11.88 3.63
CA PHE A 184 -17.37 -11.77 4.93
C PHE A 184 -16.29 -11.53 6.00
N LYS A 185 -16.20 -10.28 6.49
CA LYS A 185 -15.18 -9.81 7.43
C LYS A 185 -15.63 -10.10 8.87
N GLY A 186 -14.76 -10.69 9.69
CA GLY A 186 -15.02 -10.86 11.12
C GLY A 186 -14.91 -9.55 11.91
N PRO A 187 -15.26 -9.54 13.21
CA PRO A 187 -15.69 -10.67 14.02
C PRO A 187 -17.16 -11.01 13.78
N GLY A 188 -17.49 -12.29 13.71
CA GLY A 188 -18.88 -12.71 13.50
C GLY A 188 -19.07 -14.19 13.25
N LEU A 189 -20.31 -14.65 13.44
CA LEU A 189 -20.75 -15.97 13.05
C LEU A 189 -21.31 -15.89 11.63
N TYR A 190 -20.62 -16.48 10.67
CA TYR A 190 -21.12 -16.55 9.31
C TYR A 190 -22.32 -17.50 9.28
N THR A 191 -23.45 -17.02 8.76
CA THR A 191 -24.68 -17.81 8.58
C THR A 191 -24.71 -18.31 7.14
N PRO A 192 -24.47 -19.61 6.89
CA PRO A 192 -24.40 -20.15 5.54
C PRO A 192 -25.70 -19.99 4.77
N ARG A 193 -25.59 -19.79 3.47
CA ARG A 193 -26.71 -19.69 2.55
C ARG A 193 -26.52 -20.63 1.35
N LEU A 194 -27.61 -20.95 0.64
CA LEU A 194 -27.55 -21.85 -0.52
C LEU A 194 -27.09 -21.14 -1.80
N ASP A 195 -27.25 -19.82 -1.84
CA ASP A 195 -26.84 -18.92 -2.92
C ASP A 195 -25.36 -18.49 -2.82
N GLU A 196 -24.62 -18.99 -1.83
CA GLU A 196 -23.23 -18.64 -1.55
C GLU A 196 -22.36 -19.90 -1.36
N ARG A 197 -21.10 -19.83 -1.80
CA ARG A 197 -20.07 -20.86 -1.60
C ARG A 197 -18.87 -20.28 -0.86
N ILE A 198 -18.43 -20.94 0.21
CA ILE A 198 -17.18 -20.60 0.88
C ILE A 198 -16.01 -21.10 0.01
N VAL A 199 -15.19 -20.18 -0.47
CA VAL A 199 -14.00 -20.49 -1.28
C VAL A 199 -12.80 -20.76 -0.38
N SER A 200 -12.52 -19.85 0.55
CA SER A 200 -11.36 -19.94 1.44
C SER A 200 -11.50 -19.07 2.68
N LYS A 201 -10.72 -19.37 3.71
CA LYS A 201 -10.55 -18.52 4.90
C LYS A 201 -9.26 -17.71 4.76
N VAL A 202 -9.33 -16.41 5.00
CA VAL A 202 -8.23 -15.45 4.80
C VAL A 202 -7.96 -14.69 6.09
N THR A 203 -6.69 -14.47 6.41
CA THR A 203 -6.27 -13.64 7.54
C THR A 203 -5.93 -12.24 7.05
N GLY A 204 -6.46 -11.21 7.70
CA GLY A 204 -6.16 -9.82 7.38
C GLY A 204 -4.70 -9.47 7.66
N VAL A 205 -4.14 -8.58 6.86
CA VAL A 205 -2.74 -8.16 6.99
C VAL A 205 -2.66 -6.94 7.90
N ARG A 206 -1.73 -6.95 8.85
CA ARG A 206 -1.52 -5.82 9.76
C ARG A 206 -0.72 -4.72 9.05
N VAL A 207 -1.33 -3.55 8.91
CA VAL A 207 -0.75 -2.35 8.30
C VAL A 207 -0.41 -1.34 9.40
N SER A 208 0.87 -0.99 9.49
CA SER A 208 1.41 0.07 10.35
C SER A 208 1.01 1.47 9.85
N PRO A 209 0.96 2.52 10.70
CA PRO A 209 0.78 3.90 10.25
C PRO A 209 1.82 4.42 9.25
N LEU A 210 3.01 3.81 9.24
CA LEU A 210 4.08 4.11 8.26
C LEU A 210 4.05 3.18 7.05
N GLN A 211 3.00 2.37 6.89
CA GLN A 211 2.84 1.43 5.79
C GLN A 211 1.64 1.77 4.95
N VAL A 212 1.73 1.38 3.68
CA VAL A 212 0.77 1.75 2.65
C VAL A 212 0.47 0.53 1.79
N CYS A 213 -0.80 0.33 1.48
CA CYS A 213 -1.24 -0.77 0.63
C CYS A 213 -1.30 -0.31 -0.83
N TYR A 214 -0.47 -0.92 -1.67
CA TYR A 214 -0.53 -0.83 -3.13
C TYR A 214 -1.39 -1.97 -3.63
N VAL A 215 -2.45 -1.61 -4.34
CA VAL A 215 -3.48 -2.55 -4.77
C VAL A 215 -3.53 -2.54 -6.30
N SER A 216 -3.61 -3.73 -6.88
CA SER A 216 -3.74 -3.92 -8.33
C SER A 216 -4.93 -4.83 -8.64
N ALA A 217 -5.81 -4.40 -9.54
CA ALA A 217 -6.93 -5.21 -10.01
C ALA A 217 -6.44 -6.40 -10.85
N LYS A 218 -6.95 -7.62 -10.58
CA LYS A 218 -6.66 -8.83 -11.38
C LYS A 218 -7.52 -8.91 -12.64
N TYR A 219 -8.76 -8.45 -12.55
CA TYR A 219 -9.78 -8.42 -13.61
C TYR A 219 -10.75 -7.27 -13.34
N ASP A 220 -11.65 -6.97 -14.28
CA ASP A 220 -12.64 -5.91 -14.12
C ASP A 220 -13.63 -6.28 -12.99
N PHE A 221 -13.81 -5.38 -12.02
CA PHE A 221 -14.73 -5.60 -10.90
C PHE A 221 -15.17 -4.27 -10.28
N VAL A 222 -16.14 -4.31 -9.38
CA VAL A 222 -16.55 -3.16 -8.57
C VAL A 222 -15.95 -3.32 -7.18
N ASP A 223 -15.21 -2.31 -6.71
CA ASP A 223 -14.57 -2.37 -5.40
C ASP A 223 -15.55 -2.20 -4.23
N ASP A 224 -15.04 -2.35 -3.00
CA ASP A 224 -15.83 -2.24 -1.76
C ASP A 224 -16.49 -0.84 -1.60
N ASP A 225 -15.97 0.19 -2.28
CA ASP A 225 -16.48 1.57 -2.27
C ASP A 225 -17.47 1.84 -3.42
N GLY A 226 -17.75 0.84 -4.26
CA GLY A 226 -18.66 0.95 -5.40
C GLY A 226 -18.01 1.54 -6.65
N VAL A 227 -16.67 1.67 -6.70
CA VAL A 227 -15.95 2.20 -7.85
C VAL A 227 -15.65 1.07 -8.84
N PRO A 228 -16.04 1.20 -10.12
CA PRO A 228 -15.66 0.23 -11.14
C PRO A 228 -14.15 0.34 -11.42
N ARG A 229 -13.44 -0.77 -11.28
CA ARG A 229 -12.01 -0.91 -11.52
C ARG A 229 -11.76 -1.76 -12.75
N VAL A 230 -10.78 -1.38 -13.55
CA VAL A 230 -10.36 -2.14 -14.74
C VAL A 230 -9.17 -3.05 -14.44
N ALA A 231 -9.05 -4.16 -15.16
CA ALA A 231 -7.95 -5.12 -15.02
C ALA A 231 -6.58 -4.42 -15.14
N GLY A 232 -5.70 -4.66 -14.17
CA GLY A 232 -4.38 -4.04 -14.11
C GLY A 232 -4.38 -2.58 -13.62
N GLU A 233 -5.52 -1.98 -13.29
CA GLU A 233 -5.56 -0.70 -12.59
C GLU A 233 -4.84 -0.82 -11.24
N GLN A 234 -4.05 0.20 -10.90
CA GLN A 234 -3.28 0.26 -9.67
C GLN A 234 -3.63 1.52 -8.88
N TRP A 235 -3.88 1.37 -7.59
CA TRP A 235 -4.15 2.48 -6.68
C TRP A 235 -3.55 2.21 -5.30
N VAL A 236 -3.66 3.23 -4.45
CA VAL A 236 -3.08 3.24 -3.11
C VAL A 236 -4.20 3.33 -2.08
N VAL A 237 -4.14 2.50 -1.04
CA VAL A 237 -5.07 2.51 0.08
C VAL A 237 -4.29 2.79 1.37
N GLN A 238 -4.67 3.86 2.06
CA GLN A 238 -4.14 4.20 3.39
C GLN A 238 -5.04 3.56 4.45
N ALA A 239 -4.69 2.34 4.85
CA ALA A 239 -5.37 1.62 5.93
C ALA A 239 -4.46 1.56 7.16
N HIS A 240 -5.09 1.55 8.34
CA HIS A 240 -4.40 1.38 9.62
C HIS A 240 -5.00 0.18 10.34
N GLY A 241 -4.17 -0.69 10.92
CA GLY A 241 -4.65 -1.88 11.62
C GLY A 241 -4.80 -3.08 10.68
N ILE A 242 -5.86 -3.85 10.83
CA ILE A 242 -6.07 -5.08 10.03
C ILE A 242 -6.74 -4.70 8.71
N PHE A 243 -6.05 -4.94 7.61
CA PHE A 243 -6.56 -4.71 6.26
C PHE A 243 -6.90 -6.04 5.58
N PHE A 244 -8.10 -6.11 5.00
CA PHE A 244 -8.55 -7.23 4.18
C PHE A 244 -8.60 -6.80 2.72
N ALA A 245 -7.75 -7.40 1.89
CA ALA A 245 -7.74 -7.11 0.45
C ALA A 245 -8.88 -7.85 -0.25
N HIS A 246 -9.59 -7.17 -1.15
CA HIS A 246 -10.64 -7.75 -1.98
C HIS A 246 -10.12 -8.97 -2.78
N PRO A 247 -10.90 -10.05 -3.01
CA PRO A 247 -10.42 -11.25 -3.70
C PRO A 247 -9.91 -10.97 -5.13
N ALA A 248 -10.52 -9.98 -5.79
CA ALA A 248 -10.17 -9.52 -7.13
C ALA A 248 -8.88 -8.67 -7.20
N VAL A 249 -8.19 -8.42 -6.08
CA VAL A 249 -6.98 -7.59 -6.07
C VAL A 249 -5.74 -8.34 -5.63
N THR A 250 -4.59 -7.83 -6.08
CA THR A 250 -3.26 -8.18 -5.59
C THR A 250 -2.78 -7.08 -4.66
N LEU A 251 -2.32 -7.45 -3.46
CA LEU A 251 -1.86 -6.53 -2.43
C LEU A 251 -0.33 -6.55 -2.34
N GLU A 252 0.27 -5.38 -2.33
CA GLU A 252 1.68 -5.16 -2.00
C GLU A 252 1.76 -4.08 -0.90
N ILE A 253 2.48 -4.35 0.19
CA ILE A 253 2.66 -3.38 1.27
C ILE A 253 4.05 -2.78 1.15
N ARG A 254 4.13 -1.45 1.18
CA ARG A 254 5.41 -0.73 1.20
C ARG A 254 5.42 0.29 2.33
N ASP A 255 6.60 0.56 2.85
CA ASP A 255 6.79 1.62 3.84
C ASP A 255 6.71 2.99 3.17
N ALA A 256 6.06 3.94 3.84
CA ALA A 256 6.06 5.34 3.46
C ALA A 256 7.45 5.94 3.65
N TYR A 257 7.81 6.91 2.82
CA TYR A 257 9.09 7.58 2.96
C TYR A 257 8.98 8.72 3.95
N VAL A 258 9.81 8.69 4.99
CA VAL A 258 9.95 9.78 5.97
C VAL A 258 11.16 10.63 5.58
N LEU A 259 10.92 11.93 5.41
CA LEU A 259 11.89 12.96 5.04
C LEU A 259 12.19 13.87 6.23
N ALA A 260 13.45 14.20 6.41
CA ALA A 260 13.87 15.30 7.27
C ALA A 260 13.86 16.63 6.51
N SER A 261 13.85 17.76 7.22
CA SER A 261 13.91 19.11 6.61
C SER A 261 15.19 19.37 5.81
N THR A 262 16.26 18.61 6.10
CA THR A 262 17.56 18.69 5.43
C THR A 262 17.75 17.61 4.36
N GLU A 263 16.70 16.86 4.02
CA GLU A 263 16.73 15.81 3.01
C GLU A 263 15.66 16.04 1.93
N ALA A 264 15.92 15.47 0.76
CA ALA A 264 14.97 15.36 -0.31
C ALA A 264 15.07 13.99 -0.97
N LEU A 265 13.96 13.52 -1.53
CA LEU A 265 13.88 12.23 -2.21
C LEU A 265 13.86 12.45 -3.71
N THR A 266 14.53 11.57 -4.45
CA THR A 266 14.49 11.54 -5.90
C THR A 266 13.62 10.38 -6.37
N PHE A 267 12.67 10.68 -7.25
CA PHE A 267 11.79 9.69 -7.88
C PHE A 267 11.86 9.81 -9.39
N ILE A 268 11.59 8.69 -10.07
CA ILE A 268 11.28 8.64 -11.50
C ILE A 268 9.91 7.99 -11.64
N SER A 269 9.05 8.56 -12.48
CA SER A 269 7.78 7.93 -12.82
C SER A 269 7.84 7.34 -14.23
N TYR A 270 7.38 6.11 -14.42
CA TYR A 270 7.33 5.54 -15.77
C TYR A 270 6.13 6.03 -16.59
N LYS A 271 5.16 6.69 -15.96
CA LYS A 271 4.02 7.37 -16.61
C LYS A 271 4.06 8.86 -16.33
N ALA A 272 3.63 9.66 -17.31
CA ALA A 272 3.36 11.08 -17.10
C ALA A 272 2.09 11.23 -16.26
N PHE A 273 2.06 12.18 -15.33
CA PHE A 273 0.90 12.41 -14.48
C PHE A 273 0.87 13.84 -13.97
N TYR A 274 -0.31 14.27 -13.52
CA TYR A 274 -0.47 15.55 -12.84
C TYR A 274 -0.41 15.35 -11.31
N ASP A 275 0.51 16.06 -10.66
CA ASP A 275 0.60 16.07 -9.21
C ASP A 275 -0.33 17.12 -8.61
N GLU A 276 -1.52 16.68 -8.20
CA GLU A 276 -2.53 17.55 -7.59
C GLU A 276 -2.06 18.22 -6.28
N LYS A 277 -1.16 17.60 -5.52
CA LYS A 277 -0.69 18.18 -4.25
C LYS A 277 0.25 19.36 -4.50
N LEU A 278 1.09 19.24 -5.51
CA LEU A 278 2.09 20.25 -5.87
C LEU A 278 1.66 21.15 -7.02
N GLN A 279 0.54 20.83 -7.67
CA GLN A 279 0.04 21.49 -8.88
C GLN A 279 1.06 21.48 -10.04
N VAL A 280 1.81 20.39 -10.19
CA VAL A 280 2.89 20.24 -11.19
C VAL A 280 2.62 19.06 -12.12
N ALA A 281 2.73 19.28 -13.44
CA ALA A 281 2.74 18.21 -14.42
C ALA A 281 4.11 17.51 -14.43
N ARG A 282 4.12 16.18 -14.27
CA ARG A 282 5.33 15.35 -14.29
C ARG A 282 5.39 14.56 -15.61
N GLU A 283 6.53 14.65 -16.27
CA GLU A 283 6.82 13.90 -17.50
C GLU A 283 7.28 12.46 -17.17
N ALA A 284 6.99 11.52 -18.07
CA ALA A 284 7.45 10.14 -17.94
C ALA A 284 8.98 10.06 -18.05
N GLN A 285 9.60 9.16 -17.28
CA GLN A 285 11.05 8.88 -17.24
C GLN A 285 11.95 10.07 -16.85
N LYS A 286 11.36 11.21 -16.46
CA LYS A 286 12.11 12.38 -16.00
C LYS A 286 12.23 12.33 -14.46
N PRO A 287 13.45 12.35 -13.90
CA PRO A 287 13.62 12.37 -12.46
C PRO A 287 13.19 13.72 -11.89
N TYR A 288 12.56 13.68 -10.71
CA TYR A 288 12.19 14.87 -9.96
C TYR A 288 12.46 14.68 -8.48
N LEU A 289 12.46 15.80 -7.77
CA LEU A 289 12.78 15.89 -6.36
C LEU A 289 11.52 16.23 -5.55
N ILE A 290 11.40 15.60 -4.38
CA ILE A 290 10.39 15.87 -3.37
C ILE A 290 11.13 16.27 -2.10
N SER A 291 10.92 17.49 -1.65
CA SER A 291 11.50 18.05 -0.42
C SER A 291 10.52 17.99 0.75
N TYR A 292 10.98 18.30 1.96
CA TYR A 292 10.10 18.38 3.13
C TYR A 292 8.94 19.37 2.94
N ALA A 293 9.18 20.50 2.26
CA ALA A 293 8.16 21.53 1.99
C ALA A 293 7.04 21.05 1.05
N ASP A 294 7.33 20.02 0.25
CA ASP A 294 6.38 19.42 -0.69
C ASP A 294 5.48 18.36 -0.02
N THR A 295 5.76 18.03 1.25
CA THR A 295 5.09 16.94 1.98
C THR A 295 4.29 17.47 3.16
N LYS A 296 3.24 16.72 3.54
CA LYS A 296 2.54 16.95 4.81
C LYS A 296 3.30 16.19 5.90
N ASP A 297 3.82 16.91 6.88
CA ASP A 297 4.54 16.37 8.05
C ASP A 297 5.78 15.50 7.73
N GLY A 298 6.44 15.77 6.59
CA GLY A 298 7.65 15.03 6.21
C GLY A 298 7.38 13.62 5.67
N MET A 299 6.13 13.25 5.37
CA MET A 299 5.80 11.94 4.84
C MET A 299 5.44 12.00 3.35
N TYR A 300 6.11 11.18 2.54
CA TYR A 300 5.81 11.02 1.12
C TYR A 300 5.34 9.60 0.81
N LEU A 301 4.23 9.53 0.09
CA LEU A 301 3.64 8.29 -0.40
C LEU A 301 3.77 8.27 -1.92
N PRO A 302 4.69 7.47 -2.49
CA PRO A 302 4.83 7.37 -3.93
C PRO A 302 3.59 6.70 -4.53
N ARG A 303 3.17 7.14 -5.72
CA ARG A 303 2.13 6.45 -6.49
C ARG A 303 2.66 5.11 -7.00
N PRO A 304 1.79 4.19 -7.46
CA PRO A 304 2.22 2.87 -7.93
C PRO A 304 3.22 2.94 -9.10
N HIS A 305 3.13 4.01 -9.90
CA HIS A 305 3.98 4.21 -11.06
C HIS A 305 5.29 4.99 -10.80
N GLU A 306 5.54 5.35 -9.54
CA GLU A 306 6.76 6.05 -9.13
C GLU A 306 7.78 5.07 -8.54
N THR A 307 9.02 5.23 -8.96
CA THR A 307 10.16 4.43 -8.50
C THR A 307 11.14 5.33 -7.77
N PHE A 308 11.47 4.95 -6.54
CA PHE A 308 12.47 5.63 -5.73
C PHE A 308 13.88 5.45 -6.31
N GLN A 309 14.63 6.54 -6.44
CA GLN A 309 16.00 6.55 -6.95
C GLN A 309 17.04 6.78 -5.85
N GLY A 310 16.73 7.60 -4.85
CA GLY A 310 17.68 7.88 -3.79
C GLY A 310 17.33 9.10 -2.93
N ARG A 311 18.12 9.31 -1.88
CA ARG A 311 18.05 10.49 -1.01
C ARG A 311 19.14 11.48 -1.36
N ARG A 312 18.82 12.76 -1.30
CA ARG A 312 19.76 13.88 -1.45
C ARG A 312 19.76 14.70 -0.18
N LYS A 313 20.96 15.02 0.32
CA LYS A 313 21.14 15.91 1.46
C LYS A 313 21.18 17.36 0.98
N GLN A 314 20.68 18.26 1.81
CA GLN A 314 20.81 19.69 1.58
C GLN A 314 22.30 20.08 1.64
N VAL A 315 22.73 20.86 0.64
CA VAL A 315 24.05 21.47 0.64
C VAL A 315 23.95 22.75 1.47
N HIS A 316 24.78 22.86 2.50
CA HIS A 316 24.86 24.03 3.36
C HIS A 316 26.18 24.76 3.10
N LEU A 317 26.09 26.03 2.71
CA LEU A 317 27.24 26.93 2.56
C LEU A 317 27.21 27.98 3.67
N SER A 318 28.36 28.19 4.31
CA SER A 318 28.56 29.31 5.24
C SER A 318 28.80 30.63 4.49
N ALA A 319 28.81 31.76 5.22
CA ALA A 319 29.04 33.08 4.62
C ALA A 319 30.38 33.21 3.87
N THR A 320 31.39 32.41 4.23
CA THR A 320 32.72 32.43 3.61
C THR A 320 32.95 31.28 2.64
N GLN A 321 31.93 30.44 2.39
CA GLN A 321 32.05 29.27 1.53
C GLN A 321 31.39 29.49 0.16
N TYR A 322 31.83 28.70 -0.79
CA TYR A 322 31.25 28.59 -2.12
C TYR A 322 31.35 27.16 -2.62
N CYS A 323 30.57 26.82 -3.64
CA CYS A 323 30.71 25.55 -4.34
C CYS A 323 30.47 25.75 -5.84
N VAL A 324 31.01 24.85 -6.64
CA VAL A 324 30.78 24.82 -8.08
C VAL A 324 29.73 23.75 -8.38
N VAL A 325 28.61 24.17 -8.95
CA VAL A 325 27.53 23.29 -9.41
C VAL A 325 27.73 23.04 -10.90
N ILE A 326 27.81 21.76 -11.29
CA ILE A 326 27.97 21.30 -12.66
C ILE A 326 26.61 20.86 -13.18
N ASN A 327 26.32 21.20 -14.44
CA ASN A 327 25.03 21.04 -15.10
C ASN A 327 23.87 21.72 -14.35
N PRO A 328 24.00 23.01 -13.98
CA PRO A 328 22.97 23.70 -13.22
C PRO A 328 21.64 23.68 -13.97
N VAL A 329 20.56 23.44 -13.23
CA VAL A 329 19.20 23.44 -13.77
C VAL A 329 18.63 24.84 -13.65
N GLY A 330 18.18 25.41 -14.78
CA GLY A 330 17.60 26.74 -14.82
C GLY A 330 16.19 26.80 -14.21
N ALA A 331 15.65 28.00 -14.08
CA ALA A 331 14.27 28.23 -13.60
C ALA A 331 13.20 27.61 -14.52
N ASP A 332 13.55 27.39 -15.78
CA ASP A 332 12.78 26.67 -16.80
C ASP A 332 12.82 25.14 -16.62
N GLY A 333 13.58 24.63 -15.64
CA GLY A 333 13.71 23.20 -15.36
C GLY A 333 14.59 22.46 -16.36
N THR A 334 15.30 23.16 -17.24
CA THR A 334 16.23 22.56 -18.19
C THR A 334 17.67 22.56 -17.64
N ALA A 335 18.34 21.41 -17.78
CA ALA A 335 19.72 21.27 -17.34
C ALA A 335 20.66 21.88 -18.39
N ARG A 336 21.50 22.82 -17.96
CA ARG A 336 22.54 23.42 -18.81
C ARG A 336 23.76 22.51 -18.86
N LEU A 337 23.69 21.50 -19.72
CA LEU A 337 24.73 20.46 -19.82
C LEU A 337 26.12 21.07 -20.12
N GLN A 338 27.14 20.51 -19.46
CA GLN A 338 28.55 20.91 -19.57
C GLN A 338 28.83 22.37 -19.15
N GLN A 339 27.87 23.03 -18.52
CA GLN A 339 28.09 24.32 -17.89
C GLN A 339 28.29 24.14 -16.39
N ALA A 340 28.88 25.16 -15.77
CA ALA A 340 29.03 25.20 -14.33
C ALA A 340 28.71 26.60 -13.80
N GLU A 341 28.22 26.65 -12.57
CA GLU A 341 27.78 27.85 -11.86
C GLU A 341 28.42 27.87 -10.47
N VAL A 342 28.91 29.03 -10.03
CA VAL A 342 29.39 29.19 -8.65
C VAL A 342 28.25 29.69 -7.78
N ARG A 343 27.92 28.92 -6.74
CA ARG A 343 27.00 29.35 -5.67
C ARG A 343 27.81 29.80 -4.46
N VAL A 344 27.54 31.00 -3.97
CA VAL A 344 28.37 31.72 -2.98
C VAL A 344 27.58 32.12 -1.73
N GLY A 345 28.22 32.08 -0.58
CA GLY A 345 27.73 32.73 0.64
C GLY A 345 26.76 31.88 1.44
N LYS A 346 26.12 32.47 2.46
CA LYS A 346 25.22 31.77 3.39
C LYS A 346 23.94 31.34 2.66
N GLN A 347 23.91 30.10 2.17
CA GLN A 347 22.77 29.54 1.48
C GLN A 347 22.63 28.04 1.78
N SER A 348 21.40 27.55 1.69
CA SER A 348 21.09 26.13 1.85
C SER A 348 20.15 25.71 0.75
N PHE A 349 20.58 24.79 -0.11
CA PHE A 349 19.84 24.40 -1.31
C PHE A 349 19.94 22.90 -1.57
N MET A 350 18.98 22.39 -2.33
CA MET A 350 18.95 21.00 -2.78
C MET A 350 19.48 20.93 -4.22
N LEU A 351 20.29 19.92 -4.52
CA LEU A 351 20.76 19.67 -5.88
C LEU A 351 19.65 19.01 -6.69
N GLN A 352 19.28 19.61 -7.81
CA GLN A 352 18.30 19.04 -8.73
C GLN A 352 18.83 17.73 -9.35
N PRO A 353 17.94 16.83 -9.81
CA PRO A 353 18.37 15.63 -10.51
C PRO A 353 19.25 15.97 -11.73
N GLY A 354 20.43 15.36 -11.80
CA GLY A 354 21.43 15.65 -12.85
C GLY A 354 22.45 16.75 -12.48
N GLU A 355 22.21 17.54 -11.44
CA GLU A 355 23.21 18.46 -10.89
C GLU A 355 24.24 17.69 -10.05
N PHE A 356 25.50 18.12 -10.18
CA PHE A 356 26.60 17.69 -9.33
C PHE A 356 27.22 18.91 -8.67
N CYS A 357 27.75 18.75 -7.47
CA CYS A 357 28.36 19.84 -6.73
C CYS A 357 29.69 19.42 -6.15
N THR A 358 30.67 20.31 -6.20
CA THR A 358 31.91 20.13 -5.44
C THR A 358 31.62 20.20 -3.95
N GLN A 359 32.53 19.67 -3.12
CA GLN A 359 32.48 19.93 -1.68
C GLN A 359 32.53 21.46 -1.44
N PRO A 360 31.92 21.97 -0.35
CA PRO A 360 32.02 23.37 0.03
C PRO A 360 33.49 23.80 0.16
N LEU A 361 33.89 24.77 -0.65
CA LEU A 361 35.21 25.38 -0.66
C LEU A 361 35.17 26.70 0.11
N THR A 362 36.27 27.07 0.74
CA THR A 362 36.37 28.36 1.45
C THR A 362 36.90 29.42 0.49
N ALA A 363 36.26 30.59 0.48
CA ALA A 363 36.71 31.73 -0.31
C ALA A 363 38.11 32.17 0.10
N LEU A 364 38.91 32.60 -0.87
CA LEU A 364 40.28 33.05 -0.65
C LEU A 364 40.26 34.45 -0.02
N VAL A 365 40.89 34.60 1.14
CA VAL A 365 41.07 35.91 1.77
C VAL A 365 42.41 36.48 1.30
N LEU A 366 42.38 37.67 0.70
CA LEU A 366 43.56 38.42 0.28
C LEU A 366 43.75 39.63 1.18
N ARG A 367 44.95 39.75 1.75
CA ARG A 367 45.41 40.91 2.51
C ARG A 367 45.81 42.04 1.56
N GLU A 368 46.07 43.23 2.12
CA GLU A 368 46.50 44.41 1.36
C GLU A 368 47.83 44.17 0.60
N ASP A 369 48.70 43.32 1.14
CA ASP A 369 50.00 42.96 0.54
C ASP A 369 49.93 41.78 -0.44
N GLU A 370 48.74 41.27 -0.77
CA GLU A 370 48.58 40.04 -1.55
C GLU A 370 47.80 40.26 -2.85
N ALA A 371 48.19 39.50 -3.88
CA ALA A 371 47.43 39.39 -5.12
C ALA A 371 47.41 37.95 -5.66
N LEU A 372 46.37 37.60 -6.39
CA LEU A 372 46.28 36.33 -7.11
C LEU A 372 46.52 36.54 -8.60
N LEU A 373 47.41 35.75 -9.19
CA LEU A 373 47.57 35.64 -10.64
C LEU A 373 46.56 34.63 -11.17
N HIS A 374 45.69 35.10 -12.06
CA HIS A 374 44.71 34.28 -12.75
C HIS A 374 45.12 33.97 -14.18
N ILE A 375 44.59 32.87 -14.70
CA ILE A 375 44.54 32.56 -16.13
C ILE A 375 43.11 32.19 -16.51
N ALA A 376 42.60 32.75 -17.61
CA ALA A 376 41.32 32.35 -18.19
C ALA A 376 41.47 31.02 -18.92
N LEU A 377 40.57 30.06 -18.65
CA LEU A 377 40.55 28.75 -19.30
C LEU A 377 39.84 28.80 -20.65
N GLN A 378 38.87 29.69 -20.80
CA GLN A 378 38.11 29.96 -22.02
C GLN A 378 37.73 31.44 -22.07
N THR A 379 37.19 31.91 -23.19
CA THR A 379 36.67 33.27 -23.29
C THR A 379 35.38 33.40 -22.48
N TYR A 380 35.31 34.36 -21.56
CA TYR A 380 34.12 34.65 -20.76
C TYR A 380 34.07 36.13 -20.37
N THR A 381 32.89 36.60 -19.97
CA THR A 381 32.68 37.97 -19.47
C THR A 381 32.55 37.94 -17.96
N GLU A 382 33.36 38.76 -17.27
CA GLU A 382 33.27 38.97 -15.82
C GLU A 382 32.01 39.77 -15.45
N ALA A 383 31.65 39.74 -14.15
CA ALA A 383 30.46 40.43 -13.65
C ALA A 383 30.51 41.96 -13.82
N ASP A 384 31.71 42.52 -13.96
CA ASP A 384 31.97 43.94 -14.22
C ASP A 384 31.88 44.32 -15.72
N GLY A 385 31.59 43.35 -16.59
CA GLY A 385 31.54 43.53 -18.05
C GLY A 385 32.88 43.35 -18.75
N THR A 386 33.97 43.08 -18.02
CA THR A 386 35.30 42.84 -18.62
C THR A 386 35.32 41.51 -19.37
N VAL A 387 35.65 41.53 -20.66
CA VAL A 387 35.82 40.30 -21.45
C VAL A 387 37.24 39.76 -21.23
N ARG A 388 37.33 38.52 -20.75
CA ARG A 388 38.57 37.77 -20.61
C ARG A 388 38.69 36.78 -21.77
N GLU A 389 39.72 36.94 -22.60
CA GLU A 389 40.03 35.96 -23.64
C GLU A 389 40.67 34.71 -23.04
N GLY A 390 40.40 33.53 -23.62
CA GLY A 390 41.02 32.27 -23.19
C GLY A 390 42.56 32.36 -23.21
N GLY A 391 43.20 31.97 -22.11
CA GLY A 391 44.65 32.03 -21.92
C GLY A 391 45.19 33.37 -21.38
N SER A 392 44.38 34.43 -21.36
CA SER A 392 44.78 35.73 -20.80
C SER A 392 45.08 35.63 -19.30
N ARG A 393 46.02 36.46 -18.81
CA ARG A 393 46.45 36.49 -17.40
C ARG A 393 46.24 37.86 -16.79
N TRP A 394 45.80 37.91 -15.53
CA TRP A 394 45.60 39.16 -14.80
C TRP A 394 45.84 38.98 -13.30
N LEU A 395 46.02 40.10 -12.60
CA LEU A 395 46.20 40.15 -11.16
C LEU A 395 44.92 40.61 -10.46
N VAL A 396 44.64 39.97 -9.33
CA VAL A 396 43.52 40.25 -8.44
C VAL A 396 44.10 40.69 -7.10
N TYR A 397 44.13 42.00 -6.84
CA TYR A 397 44.68 42.62 -5.63
C TYR A 397 43.75 42.51 -4.41
N GLY A 398 44.30 42.45 -3.20
CA GLY A 398 43.59 42.67 -1.94
C GLY A 398 43.51 44.15 -1.52
N PRO A 399 42.92 44.47 -0.35
CA PRO A 399 42.28 43.57 0.59
C PRO A 399 40.86 43.20 0.15
N ARG A 400 40.59 41.91 -0.08
CA ARG A 400 39.23 41.41 -0.39
C ARG A 400 39.10 39.92 -0.14
N GLN A 401 37.86 39.49 0.06
CA GLN A 401 37.47 38.10 -0.11
C GLN A 401 37.26 37.84 -1.60
N TYR A 402 37.83 36.75 -2.10
CA TYR A 402 37.85 36.43 -3.52
C TYR A 402 37.41 34.99 -3.77
N ILE A 403 36.54 34.83 -4.76
CA ILE A 403 36.03 33.54 -5.20
C ILE A 403 36.38 33.41 -6.68
N PRO A 404 37.18 32.41 -7.06
CA PRO A 404 37.54 32.18 -8.45
C PRO A 404 36.29 31.95 -9.32
N PRO A 405 36.14 32.63 -10.47
CA PRO A 405 35.07 32.32 -11.41
C PRO A 405 35.31 30.95 -12.06
N VAL A 406 34.23 30.31 -12.54
CA VAL A 406 34.25 28.95 -13.11
C VAL A 406 35.33 28.77 -14.19
N TYR A 407 35.47 29.78 -15.03
CA TYR A 407 36.33 29.75 -16.21
C TYR A 407 37.71 30.37 -15.99
N ALA A 408 38.11 30.62 -14.73
CA ALA A 408 39.46 31.06 -14.40
C ALA A 408 40.12 30.17 -13.36
N ARG A 409 41.44 30.00 -13.50
CA ARG A 409 42.25 29.25 -12.56
C ARG A 409 43.24 30.18 -11.87
N VAL A 410 43.32 30.09 -10.54
CA VAL A 410 44.39 30.71 -9.75
C VAL A 410 45.69 29.96 -10.06
N VAL A 411 46.69 30.65 -10.60
CA VAL A 411 48.01 30.08 -10.93
C VAL A 411 48.97 30.27 -9.78
N GLU A 412 48.98 31.46 -9.18
CA GLU A 412 50.00 31.85 -8.19
C GLU A 412 49.41 32.87 -7.21
N ARG A 413 49.78 32.76 -5.93
CA ARG A 413 49.57 33.82 -4.92
C ARG A 413 50.86 34.60 -4.79
N ARG A 414 50.78 35.92 -4.99
CA ARG A 414 51.92 36.83 -4.95
C ARG A 414 51.80 37.79 -3.79
N HIS A 415 52.94 38.19 -3.24
CA HIS A 415 53.05 39.22 -2.23
C HIS A 415 53.74 40.46 -2.80
N ILE A 416 53.39 41.63 -2.28
CA ILE A 416 54.11 42.86 -2.54
C ILE A 416 55.53 42.71 -1.98
N ILE A 417 56.53 43.00 -2.80
CA ILE A 417 57.92 43.04 -2.35
C ILE A 417 58.17 44.45 -1.82
N MET A 418 58.30 44.57 -0.50
CA MET A 418 58.62 45.85 0.14
C MET A 418 60.08 46.22 -0.16
N THR A 419 60.30 47.32 -0.88
CA THR A 419 61.64 47.89 -1.13
C THR A 419 61.90 49.08 -0.21
N ASN A 420 63.05 49.04 0.46
CA ASN A 420 63.61 50.10 1.28
C ASN A 420 64.48 51.05 0.44
N GLU A 421 64.83 52.22 0.97
CA GLU A 421 65.58 53.29 0.27
C GLU A 421 66.87 52.81 -0.43
N ASN A 422 67.51 51.76 0.10
CA ASN A 422 68.75 51.19 -0.43
C ASN A 422 68.56 49.81 -1.10
N CYS A 423 67.34 49.42 -1.44
CA CYS A 423 67.03 48.14 -2.07
C CYS A 423 66.15 48.34 -3.32
N GLY A 424 66.35 47.50 -4.32
CA GLY A 424 65.54 47.51 -5.53
C GLY A 424 65.38 46.11 -6.11
N VAL A 425 64.39 45.97 -6.99
CA VAL A 425 64.07 44.69 -7.63
C VAL A 425 64.20 44.85 -9.14
N TYR A 426 64.84 43.88 -9.79
CA TYR A 426 64.84 43.77 -11.24
C TYR A 426 63.56 43.09 -11.71
N VAL A 427 62.81 43.78 -12.57
CA VAL A 427 61.54 43.33 -13.11
C VAL A 427 61.70 43.10 -14.60
N ARG A 428 61.34 41.90 -15.06
CA ARG A 428 61.29 41.57 -16.49
C ARG A 428 59.86 41.56 -16.97
N ASN A 429 59.56 42.33 -18.01
CA ASN A 429 58.29 42.22 -18.72
C ASN A 429 58.29 40.93 -19.54
N ILE A 430 57.35 40.03 -19.27
CA ILE A 430 57.27 38.73 -19.94
C ILE A 430 56.80 38.81 -21.40
N HIS A 431 56.12 39.90 -21.80
CA HIS A 431 55.66 40.10 -23.17
C HIS A 431 56.72 40.79 -24.02
N THR A 432 57.38 41.83 -23.50
CA THR A 432 58.39 42.60 -24.26
C THR A 432 59.82 42.13 -24.02
N GLY A 433 60.05 41.31 -22.99
CA GLY A 433 61.37 40.86 -22.57
C GLY A 433 62.22 41.91 -21.84
N GLN A 434 61.79 43.18 -21.81
CA GLN A 434 62.53 44.29 -21.24
C GLN A 434 62.74 44.11 -19.73
N VAL A 435 63.99 44.22 -19.29
CA VAL A 435 64.36 44.18 -17.87
C VAL A 435 64.60 45.61 -17.40
N ARG A 436 63.95 46.02 -16.31
CA ARG A 436 64.17 47.31 -15.66
C ARG A 436 64.40 47.14 -14.17
N SER A 437 65.23 48.00 -13.59
CA SER A 437 65.41 48.08 -12.14
C SER A 437 64.37 49.03 -11.55
N VAL A 438 63.66 48.59 -10.52
CA VAL A 438 62.72 49.43 -9.75
C VAL A 438 63.34 49.70 -8.39
N PHE A 439 63.64 50.97 -8.15
CA PHE A 439 64.10 51.53 -6.88
C PHE A 439 63.07 52.59 -6.46
N ASP A 440 62.84 52.74 -5.15
CA ASP A 440 62.01 53.75 -4.49
C ASP A 440 60.60 53.32 -3.99
N ALA A 441 60.23 53.87 -2.82
CA ALA A 441 59.08 53.54 -1.97
C ALA A 441 57.71 53.94 -2.57
N GLN A 442 57.70 54.59 -3.74
CA GLN A 442 56.48 55.04 -4.42
C GLN A 442 55.86 53.98 -5.34
N HIS A 443 56.60 52.92 -5.70
CA HIS A 443 56.04 51.79 -6.44
C HIS A 443 55.56 50.71 -5.48
N ARG A 444 54.44 50.96 -4.81
CA ARG A 444 53.78 49.97 -3.93
C ARG A 444 53.23 48.75 -4.68
N ASP A 445 53.27 48.74 -6.02
CA ASP A 445 52.50 47.80 -6.84
C ASP A 445 53.36 46.96 -7.80
N VAL A 446 54.47 46.39 -7.36
CA VAL A 446 55.23 45.47 -8.21
C VAL A 446 55.11 44.02 -7.75
N PHE A 447 54.08 43.34 -8.24
CA PHE A 447 53.94 41.89 -8.12
C PHE A 447 54.81 41.18 -9.16
N VAL A 448 56.10 41.07 -8.86
CA VAL A 448 57.11 40.44 -9.73
C VAL A 448 57.03 38.93 -9.64
N GLN A 449 57.22 38.24 -10.77
CA GLN A 449 57.62 36.83 -10.75
C GLN A 449 59.08 36.77 -10.29
N ALA A 450 59.32 36.55 -9.00
CA ALA A 450 60.66 36.38 -8.48
C ALA A 450 61.22 35.03 -8.95
N SER A 451 61.87 35.02 -10.12
CA SER A 451 62.84 33.97 -10.41
C SER A 451 64.02 34.20 -9.47
N SER A 452 64.00 33.57 -8.30
CA SER A 452 65.20 33.40 -7.49
C SER A 452 66.27 32.80 -8.39
N LEU A 453 67.30 33.59 -8.74
CA LEU A 453 68.56 33.06 -9.23
C LEU A 453 69.13 32.18 -8.13
N LYS A 454 68.76 30.89 -8.15
CA LYS A 454 69.49 29.86 -7.40
C LYS A 454 70.86 29.79 -8.02
N SER A 455 71.85 30.19 -7.23
CA SER A 455 73.30 30.21 -7.46
C SER A 455 73.88 31.52 -8.02
N GLY A 456 74.52 32.25 -7.10
CA GLY A 456 75.87 32.79 -7.31
C GLY A 456 76.04 34.11 -8.04
N ILE A 457 75.62 35.25 -7.46
CA ILE A 457 76.35 36.52 -7.62
C ILE A 457 76.36 37.26 -6.28
N ALA A 458 77.29 36.90 -5.41
CA ALA A 458 77.73 37.75 -4.33
C ALA A 458 78.73 38.77 -4.89
N MET A 459 78.26 39.83 -5.54
CA MET A 459 79.06 41.06 -5.65
C MET A 459 78.69 42.00 -4.50
N ARG A 460 79.05 41.60 -3.28
CA ARG A 460 79.31 42.57 -2.20
C ARG A 460 80.81 42.73 -2.13
N HIS A 461 81.29 43.89 -2.57
CA HIS A 461 82.68 44.28 -2.34
C HIS A 461 82.80 44.63 -0.84
N THR A 462 83.32 43.70 -0.04
CA THR A 462 83.80 43.99 1.32
C THR A 462 85.23 43.50 1.44
N PRO A 463 86.22 44.36 1.73
CA PRO A 463 87.58 43.93 1.97
C PRO A 463 87.67 43.27 3.35
N ASN A 464 88.29 42.10 3.39
CA ASN A 464 88.80 41.40 4.59
C ASN A 464 87.80 41.02 5.70
N ARG A 465 87.24 39.81 5.59
CA ARG A 465 87.14 38.79 6.67
C ARG A 465 86.50 37.50 6.13
N PRO A 466 86.99 36.29 6.50
CA PRO A 466 86.31 35.06 6.12
C PRO A 466 85.16 34.79 7.11
N PRO A 467 83.96 34.33 6.68
CA PRO A 467 82.96 33.83 7.60
C PRO A 467 83.04 32.31 7.74
N LEU A 468 82.85 31.89 8.99
CA LEU A 468 82.77 30.52 9.49
C LEU A 468 81.62 29.73 8.84
N GLU A 469 81.89 28.44 8.60
CA GLU A 469 80.85 27.44 8.33
C GLU A 469 79.92 27.28 9.54
N LEU A 470 78.62 27.39 9.31
CA LEU A 470 77.60 26.88 10.23
C LEU A 470 76.52 26.17 9.42
N SER A 471 76.67 24.85 9.39
CA SER A 471 75.66 23.85 9.07
C SER A 471 74.46 23.98 10.01
N CYS A 472 73.23 23.96 9.48
CA CYS A 472 72.08 23.41 10.18
C CYS A 472 71.05 22.83 9.20
N ARG A 473 70.58 21.63 9.57
CA ARG A 473 69.67 20.71 8.88
C ARG A 473 68.24 21.25 8.82
N GLY A 474 67.45 20.80 7.83
CA GLY A 474 65.98 20.93 7.81
C GLY A 474 65.29 20.06 8.87
N PRO A 475 63.99 19.70 8.74
CA PRO A 475 63.00 20.02 7.70
C PRO A 475 61.63 20.48 8.26
N PHE A 476 60.73 21.01 7.43
CA PHE A 476 59.28 20.86 7.65
C PHE A 476 58.54 20.70 6.33
N HIS A 477 57.99 19.49 6.16
CA HIS A 477 56.91 19.15 5.23
C HIS A 477 55.60 19.75 5.75
N LEU A 478 54.76 20.24 4.85
CA LEU A 478 53.32 20.38 5.09
C LEU A 478 52.56 19.94 3.84
N GLN A 479 51.47 19.21 4.11
CA GLN A 479 50.51 18.58 3.21
C GLN A 479 49.70 19.59 2.39
#